data_AF-A0A2J8A2G2-F1
#
_entry.id   AF-A0A2J8A2G2-F1
#
_cell.length_a   1.000
_cell.length_b   1.000
_cell.length_c   1.000
_cell.angle_alpha   90.00
_cell.angle_beta   90.00
_cell.angle_gamma   90.00
#
_symmetry.space_group_name_H-M   'P 1'
#
loop_
_entity.id
_entity.type
_entity.pdbx_description
1 polymer ?
#
loop_
_entity_poly.entity_id
_entity_poly.type
_entity_poly.pdbx_seq_one_letter_code
_entity_poly.pdbx_strand_id
1 'polypeptide(L)'
;MAVSPDGPAAAHSPKALVHWCHGAPGAVLLWCKAHEVLGDVSYLEAAERAGEVVWQLGLLRKGHGLCHGTSGNAYALLALHRATAGQQPRWLHRAAQFAAHVSSEEGRSVLDTPDRPLSLYEGRAGVLCLLADLLGGAEGARFPAFELPPPP
;
A
#
# COMPACT_ATOMS: atom_id res chain seq x y z
N MET A 1 0.51 46.87 30.68
CA MET A 1 1.22 45.74 30.06
C MET A 1 0.20 44.64 29.81
N ALA A 2 -0.30 44.52 28.57
CA ALA A 2 -1.21 43.45 28.20
C ALA A 2 -0.39 42.20 27.87
N VAL A 3 -0.74 41.07 28.46
CA VAL A 3 -0.15 39.76 28.17
C VAL A 3 -0.89 39.18 26.97
N SER A 4 -0.19 38.97 25.85
CA SER A 4 -0.74 38.29 24.66
C SER A 4 -1.11 36.83 25.00
N PRO A 5 -2.24 36.29 24.50
CA PRO A 5 -2.74 34.98 24.89
C PRO A 5 -2.19 33.81 24.06
N ASP A 6 -1.31 34.04 23.10
CA ASP A 6 -0.90 33.00 22.17
C ASP A 6 0.42 32.35 22.63
N GLY A 7 0.28 31.24 23.37
CA GLY A 7 1.35 30.27 23.51
C GLY A 7 1.78 29.74 22.12
N PRO A 8 3.01 29.26 21.95
CA PRO A 8 3.51 28.86 20.64
C PRO A 8 2.60 27.76 20.07
N ALA A 9 1.98 28.05 18.92
CA ALA A 9 1.24 27.06 18.15
C ALA A 9 2.16 25.85 17.92
N ALA A 10 1.71 24.66 18.36
CA ALA A 10 2.43 23.42 18.11
C ALA A 10 2.68 23.32 16.60
N ALA A 11 3.95 23.25 16.20
CA ALA A 11 4.32 23.09 14.79
C ALA A 11 3.59 21.85 14.24
N HIS A 12 2.64 22.07 13.32
CA HIS A 12 2.00 20.98 12.59
C HIS A 12 3.06 20.32 11.72
N SER A 13 3.67 19.24 12.22
CA SER A 13 4.41 18.34 11.35
C SER A 13 3.42 17.74 10.35
N PRO A 14 3.68 17.84 9.04
CA PRO A 14 2.80 17.23 8.05
C PRO A 14 2.73 15.72 8.34
N LYS A 15 1.51 15.19 8.51
CA LYS A 15 1.32 13.75 8.69
C LYS A 15 1.79 13.05 7.42
N ALA A 16 2.84 12.22 7.55
CA ALA A 16 3.33 11.44 6.43
C ALA A 16 2.21 10.53 5.88
N LEU A 17 1.87 10.69 4.61
CA LEU A 17 0.87 9.84 3.94
C LEU A 17 1.58 8.62 3.35
N VAL A 18 1.06 7.43 3.68
CA VAL A 18 1.55 6.14 3.17
C VAL A 18 0.42 5.49 2.41
N HIS A 19 0.08 6.10 1.27
CA HIS A 19 -1.05 5.71 0.41
C HIS A 19 -0.59 5.47 -1.02
N TRP A 20 -1.38 4.70 -1.79
CA TRP A 20 -1.16 4.58 -3.23
C TRP A 20 -1.28 5.94 -3.92
N CYS A 21 -2.33 6.72 -3.61
CA CYS A 21 -2.54 8.02 -4.24
C CYS A 21 -1.50 9.08 -3.87
N HIS A 22 -0.89 8.98 -2.68
CA HIS A 22 0.14 9.91 -2.19
C HIS A 22 1.09 9.19 -1.22
N GLY A 23 2.29 8.85 -1.69
CA GLY A 23 3.36 8.33 -0.84
C GLY A 23 4.07 7.10 -1.39
N ALA A 24 4.77 6.41 -0.49
CA ALA A 24 5.62 5.26 -0.81
C ALA A 24 4.90 4.13 -1.59
N PRO A 25 3.65 3.74 -1.28
CA PRO A 25 2.99 2.65 -2.01
C PRO A 25 2.86 2.91 -3.52
N GLY A 26 2.49 4.13 -3.93
CA GLY A 26 2.45 4.49 -5.34
C GLY A 26 3.85 4.53 -5.98
N ALA A 27 4.85 5.03 -5.24
CA ALA A 27 6.23 5.07 -5.69
C ALA A 27 6.82 3.67 -5.92
N VAL A 28 6.50 2.69 -5.07
CA VAL A 28 6.92 1.29 -5.26
C VAL A 28 6.49 0.77 -6.64
N LEU A 29 5.23 0.99 -7.02
CA LEU A 29 4.72 0.51 -8.31
C LEU A 29 5.48 1.14 -9.49
N LEU A 30 5.77 2.45 -9.42
CA LEU A 30 6.57 3.15 -10.42
C LEU A 30 7.98 2.55 -10.54
N TRP A 31 8.67 2.37 -9.41
CA TRP A 31 10.06 1.90 -9.41
C TRP A 31 10.18 0.44 -9.82
N CYS A 32 9.24 -0.42 -9.43
CA CYS A 32 9.17 -1.78 -9.94
C CYS A 32 9.02 -1.79 -11.48
N LYS A 33 8.15 -0.93 -12.03
CA LYS A 33 7.98 -0.85 -13.49
C LYS A 33 9.20 -0.27 -14.19
N ALA A 34 9.84 0.73 -13.60
CA ALA A 34 11.08 1.31 -14.14
C ALA A 34 12.20 0.27 -14.17
N HIS A 35 12.36 -0.54 -13.11
CA HIS A 35 13.30 -1.65 -13.10
C HIS A 35 13.01 -2.67 -14.20
N GLU A 36 11.75 -3.09 -14.35
CA GLU A 36 11.33 -4.05 -15.39
C GLU A 36 11.65 -3.55 -16.81
N VAL A 37 11.38 -2.27 -17.10
CA VAL A 37 11.50 -1.72 -18.45
C VAL A 37 12.92 -1.27 -18.77
N LEU A 38 13.65 -0.70 -17.80
CA LEU A 38 14.96 -0.07 -18.02
C LEU A 38 16.12 -0.97 -17.60
N GLY A 39 15.89 -2.02 -16.81
CA GLY A 39 16.91 -2.98 -16.37
C GLY A 39 17.91 -2.45 -15.35
N ASP A 40 17.81 -1.18 -14.93
CA ASP A 40 18.70 -0.59 -13.92
C ASP A 40 18.29 -1.06 -12.51
N VAL A 41 19.27 -1.63 -11.78
CA VAL A 41 19.07 -2.17 -10.43
C VAL A 41 18.78 -1.07 -9.39
N SER A 42 19.21 0.16 -9.62
CA SER A 42 18.97 1.27 -8.70
C SER A 42 17.48 1.59 -8.52
N TYR A 43 16.65 1.29 -9.52
CA TYR A 43 15.20 1.38 -9.40
C TYR A 43 14.63 0.30 -8.48
N LEU A 44 15.12 -0.93 -8.54
CA LEU A 44 14.71 -1.98 -7.60
C LEU A 44 15.10 -1.60 -6.17
N GLU A 45 16.32 -1.10 -5.96
CA GLU A 45 16.76 -0.62 -4.64
C GLU A 45 15.88 0.53 -4.13
N ALA A 46 15.46 1.45 -5.01
CA ALA A 46 14.52 2.52 -4.66
C ALA A 46 13.14 1.97 -4.29
N ALA A 47 12.64 0.98 -5.05
CA ALA A 47 11.40 0.28 -4.75
C ALA A 47 11.46 -0.40 -3.37
N GLU A 48 12.57 -1.08 -3.05
CA GLU A 48 12.74 -1.77 -1.77
C GLU A 48 12.77 -0.79 -0.59
N ARG A 49 13.47 0.34 -0.71
CA ARG A 49 13.47 1.40 0.31
C ARG A 49 12.05 1.93 0.56
N ALA A 50 11.28 2.18 -0.50
CA ALA A 50 9.89 2.57 -0.38
C ALA A 50 9.04 1.43 0.22
N GLY A 51 9.30 0.19 -0.14
CA GLY A 51 8.67 -1.01 0.42
C GLY A 51 8.89 -1.17 1.92
N GLU A 52 10.06 -0.81 2.43
CA GLU A 52 10.31 -0.77 3.88
C GLU A 52 9.45 0.29 4.57
N VAL A 53 9.26 1.47 3.96
CA VAL A 53 8.33 2.48 4.50
C VAL A 53 6.90 1.92 4.53
N VAL A 54 6.46 1.25 3.46
CA VAL A 54 5.16 0.59 3.41
C VAL A 54 5.05 -0.46 4.51
N TRP A 55 6.08 -1.28 4.73
CA TRP A 55 6.06 -2.30 5.79
C TRP A 55 5.93 -1.68 7.19
N GLN A 56 6.70 -0.64 7.49
CA GLN A 56 6.74 -0.03 8.82
C GLN A 56 5.48 0.79 9.15
N LEU A 57 4.86 1.42 8.14
CA LEU A 57 3.83 2.44 8.36
C LEU A 57 2.52 2.19 7.56
N GLY A 58 2.42 1.10 6.81
CA GLY A 58 1.35 0.87 5.84
C GLY A 58 0.09 0.21 6.38
N LEU A 59 0.03 -0.16 7.66
CA LEU A 59 -1.21 -0.60 8.31
C LEU A 59 -2.01 0.64 8.74
N LEU A 60 -3.07 0.95 7.99
CA LEU A 60 -3.79 2.21 8.15
C LEU A 60 -5.06 2.03 8.96
N ARG A 61 -5.30 2.97 9.89
CA ARG A 61 -6.54 3.04 10.69
C ARG A 61 -7.70 3.70 9.94
N LYS A 62 -7.43 4.39 8.82
CA LYS A 62 -8.45 5.14 8.06
C LYS A 62 -9.42 4.21 7.30
N GLY A 63 -8.99 2.98 7.00
CA GLY A 63 -9.74 2.02 6.23
C GLY A 63 -8.82 1.11 5.42
N HIS A 64 -9.43 0.22 4.65
CA HIS A 64 -8.71 -0.87 3.99
C HIS A 64 -8.85 -0.90 2.47
N GLY A 65 -9.45 0.11 1.82
CA GLY A 65 -9.54 0.18 0.35
C GLY A 65 -8.20 0.25 -0.40
N LEU A 66 -8.26 0.34 -1.73
CA LEU A 66 -7.07 0.41 -2.60
C LEU A 66 -6.42 1.79 -2.65
N CYS A 67 -7.18 2.88 -2.61
CA CYS A 67 -6.65 4.22 -2.88
C CYS A 67 -5.68 4.70 -1.78
N HIS A 68 -6.10 4.51 -0.54
CA HIS A 68 -5.43 5.01 0.66
C HIS A 68 -5.79 4.13 1.87
N GLY A 69 -5.75 2.81 1.65
CA GLY A 69 -6.04 1.80 2.66
C GLY A 69 -4.98 0.70 2.68
N THR A 70 -5.03 -0.12 3.72
CA THR A 70 -4.11 -1.24 3.92
C THR A 70 -4.03 -2.18 2.71
N SER A 71 -5.14 -2.42 1.99
CA SER A 71 -5.10 -3.31 0.83
C SER A 71 -4.31 -2.75 -0.35
N GLY A 72 -4.44 -1.45 -0.64
CA GLY A 72 -3.60 -0.80 -1.65
C GLY A 72 -2.11 -0.86 -1.31
N ASN A 73 -1.79 -0.73 -0.02
CA ASN A 73 -0.42 -0.85 0.47
C ASN A 73 0.11 -2.29 0.33
N ALA A 74 -0.73 -3.31 0.55
CA ALA A 74 -0.34 -4.70 0.32
C ALA A 74 -0.01 -4.98 -1.17
N TYR A 75 -0.75 -4.37 -2.10
CA TYR A 75 -0.44 -4.48 -3.53
C TYR A 75 0.95 -3.93 -3.90
N ALA A 76 1.42 -2.87 -3.23
CA ALA A 76 2.79 -2.39 -3.41
C ALA A 76 3.82 -3.48 -3.02
N LEU A 77 3.58 -4.21 -1.94
CA LEU A 77 4.44 -5.31 -1.51
C LEU A 77 4.36 -6.52 -2.48
N LEU A 78 3.18 -6.80 -3.05
CA LEU A 78 3.03 -7.80 -4.11
C LEU A 78 3.79 -7.39 -5.38
N ALA A 79 3.82 -6.11 -5.73
CA ALA A 79 4.63 -5.62 -6.85
C ALA A 79 6.12 -5.84 -6.62
N LEU A 80 6.63 -5.62 -5.40
CA LEU A 80 8.02 -5.95 -5.03
C LEU A 80 8.32 -7.44 -5.11
N HIS A 81 7.39 -8.28 -4.64
CA HIS A 81 7.54 -9.72 -4.75
C HIS A 81 7.73 -10.16 -6.21
N ARG A 82 6.94 -9.59 -7.13
CA ARG A 82 7.07 -9.85 -8.57
C ARG A 82 8.35 -9.26 -9.17
N ALA A 83 8.69 -8.03 -8.83
CA ALA A 83 9.89 -7.36 -9.33
C ALA A 83 11.18 -8.08 -8.93
N THR A 84 11.17 -8.79 -7.80
CA THR A 84 12.29 -9.64 -7.34
C THR A 84 12.21 -11.08 -7.87
N ALA A 85 11.31 -11.37 -8.82
CA ALA A 85 11.09 -12.71 -9.38
C ALA A 85 10.94 -13.81 -8.30
N GLY A 86 10.32 -13.47 -7.17
CA GLY A 86 10.15 -14.39 -6.04
C GLY A 86 11.40 -14.71 -5.23
N GLN A 87 12.57 -14.19 -5.60
CA GLN A 87 13.84 -14.41 -4.87
C GLN A 87 13.82 -13.83 -3.45
N GLN A 88 12.93 -12.87 -3.20
CA GLN A 88 12.73 -12.26 -1.89
C GLN A 88 11.33 -12.56 -1.33
N PRO A 89 11.11 -13.77 -0.77
CA PRO A 89 9.79 -14.21 -0.30
C PRO A 89 9.23 -13.34 0.85
N ARG A 90 10.09 -12.53 1.50
CA ARG A 90 9.67 -11.56 2.53
C ARG A 90 8.57 -10.63 2.05
N TRP A 91 8.58 -10.22 0.77
CA TRP A 91 7.58 -9.28 0.25
C TRP A 91 6.19 -9.91 0.15
N LEU A 92 6.11 -11.16 -0.31
CA LEU A 92 4.87 -11.93 -0.31
C LEU A 92 4.37 -12.17 1.12
N HIS A 93 5.26 -12.57 2.02
CA HIS A 93 4.91 -12.77 3.43
C HIS A 93 4.32 -11.49 4.03
N ARG A 94 4.96 -10.33 3.81
CA ARG A 94 4.47 -9.04 4.32
C ARG A 94 3.12 -8.65 3.72
N ALA A 95 2.88 -8.88 2.42
CA ALA A 95 1.56 -8.69 1.81
C ALA A 95 0.49 -9.58 2.46
N ALA A 96 0.81 -10.84 2.74
CA ALA A 96 -0.08 -11.76 3.45
C ALA A 96 -0.38 -11.28 4.89
N GLN A 97 0.61 -10.73 5.60
CA GLN A 97 0.40 -10.13 6.93
C GLN A 97 -0.55 -8.93 6.88
N PHE A 98 -0.51 -8.13 5.81
CA PHE A 98 -1.46 -7.02 5.62
C PHE A 98 -2.88 -7.55 5.43
N ALA A 99 -3.06 -8.60 4.62
CA ALA A 99 -4.36 -9.26 4.44
C ALA A 99 -4.87 -9.91 5.75
N ALA A 100 -3.98 -10.52 6.53
CA ALA A 100 -4.31 -11.07 7.83
C ALA A 100 -4.78 -9.97 8.80
N HIS A 101 -4.11 -8.82 8.83
CA HIS A 101 -4.54 -7.66 9.63
C HIS A 101 -5.92 -7.15 9.21
N VAL A 102 -6.17 -6.96 7.90
CA VAL A 102 -7.49 -6.53 7.41
C VAL A 102 -8.60 -7.52 7.79
N SER A 103 -8.24 -8.80 7.92
CA SER A 103 -9.15 -9.89 8.33
C SER A 103 -9.22 -10.11 9.85
N SER A 104 -8.44 -9.38 10.65
CA SER A 104 -8.49 -9.45 12.11
C SER A 104 -9.71 -8.72 12.67
N GLU A 105 -10.01 -8.91 13.96
CA GLU A 105 -11.06 -8.15 14.65
C GLU A 105 -10.80 -6.64 14.60
N GLU A 106 -9.56 -6.22 14.87
CA GLU A 106 -9.15 -4.81 14.79
C GLU A 106 -9.35 -4.25 13.38
N GLY A 107 -8.89 -4.95 12.34
CA GLY A 107 -9.06 -4.49 10.95
C GLY A 107 -10.53 -4.44 10.52
N ARG A 108 -11.32 -5.44 10.92
CA ARG A 108 -12.76 -5.45 10.61
C ARG A 108 -13.51 -4.28 11.24
N SER A 109 -13.05 -3.76 12.38
CA SER A 109 -13.68 -2.63 13.06
C SER A 109 -13.73 -1.34 12.25
N VAL A 110 -12.84 -1.17 11.26
CA VAL A 110 -12.77 0.04 10.43
C VAL A 110 -13.29 -0.14 9.00
N LEU A 111 -13.82 -1.32 8.64
CA LEU A 111 -14.24 -1.64 7.26
C LEU A 111 -15.34 -0.73 6.71
N ASP A 112 -16.25 -0.27 7.56
CA ASP A 112 -17.40 0.54 7.17
C ASP A 112 -17.20 2.05 7.45
N THR A 113 -15.97 2.45 7.80
CA THR A 113 -15.58 3.86 8.00
C THR A 113 -15.54 4.71 6.71
N PRO A 114 -15.12 4.19 5.54
CA PRO A 114 -14.99 5.00 4.33
C PRO A 114 -16.32 5.56 3.82
N ASP A 115 -16.28 6.67 3.07
CA ASP A 115 -17.48 7.32 2.51
C ASP A 115 -18.32 6.37 1.62
N ARG A 116 -17.64 5.46 0.89
CA ARG A 116 -18.28 4.41 0.08
C ARG A 116 -17.80 3.01 0.52
N PRO A 117 -18.38 2.42 1.59
CA PRO A 117 -17.89 1.18 2.22
C PRO A 117 -17.82 -0.05 1.31
N LEU A 118 -18.59 -0.09 0.22
CA LEU A 118 -18.62 -1.22 -0.72
C LEU A 118 -17.86 -0.96 -2.02
N SER A 119 -17.30 0.23 -2.22
CA SER A 119 -16.61 0.59 -3.46
C SER A 119 -15.25 -0.10 -3.63
N LEU A 120 -14.75 -0.13 -4.87
CA LEU A 120 -13.44 -0.72 -5.20
C LEU A 120 -12.27 0.02 -4.54
N TYR A 121 -12.23 1.35 -4.65
CA TYR A 121 -11.06 2.12 -4.24
C TYR A 121 -11.06 2.54 -2.77
N GLU A 122 -12.22 2.62 -2.11
CA GLU A 122 -12.31 3.04 -0.71
C GLU A 122 -12.73 1.90 0.21
N GLY A 123 -13.54 0.97 -0.31
CA GLY A 123 -14.28 0.01 0.48
C GLY A 123 -13.83 -1.44 0.34
N ARG A 124 -14.75 -2.32 0.75
CA ARG A 124 -14.58 -3.77 0.88
C ARG A 124 -14.29 -4.47 -0.45
N ALA A 125 -14.73 -3.94 -1.59
CA ALA A 125 -14.43 -4.56 -2.88
C ALA A 125 -12.91 -4.55 -3.15
N GLY A 126 -12.20 -3.50 -2.75
CA GLY A 126 -10.74 -3.45 -2.82
C GLY A 126 -10.04 -4.48 -1.94
N VAL A 127 -10.58 -4.71 -0.73
CA VAL A 127 -10.12 -5.77 0.18
C VAL A 127 -10.29 -7.14 -0.47
N LEU A 128 -11.45 -7.39 -1.08
CA LEU A 128 -11.75 -8.67 -1.75
C LEU A 128 -10.80 -8.92 -2.92
N CYS A 129 -10.42 -7.90 -3.70
CA CYS A 129 -9.40 -8.05 -4.74
C CYS A 129 -8.08 -8.58 -4.17
N LEU A 130 -7.59 -7.97 -3.08
CA LEU A 130 -6.36 -8.42 -2.42
C LEU A 130 -6.46 -9.89 -1.96
N LEU A 131 -7.57 -10.25 -1.31
CA LEU A 131 -7.79 -11.60 -0.81
C LEU A 131 -7.87 -12.62 -1.95
N ALA A 132 -8.57 -12.29 -3.03
CA ALA A 132 -8.69 -13.15 -4.21
C ALA A 132 -7.33 -13.37 -4.89
N ASP A 133 -6.55 -12.31 -5.07
CA ASP A 133 -5.22 -12.39 -5.68
C ASP A 133 -4.23 -13.23 -4.84
N LEU A 134 -4.28 -13.09 -3.51
CA LEU A 134 -3.46 -13.90 -2.61
C LEU A 134 -3.87 -15.38 -2.63
N LEU A 135 -5.18 -15.67 -2.65
CA LEU A 135 -5.69 -17.04 -2.76
C LEU A 135 -5.40 -17.66 -4.13
N GLY A 136 -5.33 -16.85 -5.18
CA GLY A 136 -5.02 -17.26 -6.55
C GLY A 136 -3.53 -17.46 -6.86
N GLY A 137 -2.64 -17.35 -5.87
CA GLY A 137 -1.21 -17.64 -6.02
C GLY A 137 -0.29 -16.42 -6.15
N ALA A 138 -0.78 -15.19 -6.01
CA ALA A 138 -0.03 -13.92 -5.91
C ALA A 138 0.90 -13.52 -7.08
N GLU A 139 1.41 -14.46 -7.90
CA GLU A 139 2.29 -14.22 -9.06
C GLU A 139 1.60 -13.33 -10.10
N GLY A 140 0.30 -13.60 -10.33
CA GLY A 140 -0.55 -12.86 -11.24
C GLY A 140 -1.18 -11.59 -10.65
N ALA A 141 -1.01 -11.33 -9.35
CA ALA A 141 -1.64 -10.19 -8.70
C ALA A 141 -1.22 -8.89 -9.38
N ARG A 142 -2.14 -7.94 -9.58
CA ARG A 142 -1.86 -6.62 -10.17
C ARG A 142 -2.79 -5.60 -9.51
N PHE A 143 -2.26 -4.44 -9.17
CA PHE A 143 -3.04 -3.36 -8.60
C PHE A 143 -4.24 -3.04 -9.53
N PRO A 144 -5.49 -3.25 -9.09
CA PRO A 144 -6.66 -3.12 -9.94
C PRO A 144 -6.77 -1.72 -10.57
N ALA A 145 -7.03 -1.68 -11.88
CA ALA A 145 -7.17 -0.44 -12.67
C ALA A 145 -5.96 0.51 -12.63
N PHE A 146 -4.76 -0.01 -12.31
CA PHE A 146 -3.50 0.76 -12.40
C PHE A 146 -2.38 -0.04 -13.06
N GLU A 147 -2.08 -1.25 -12.56
CA GLU A 147 -1.06 -2.09 -13.19
C GLU A 147 -1.62 -2.81 -14.40
N LEU A 148 -0.89 -2.77 -15.51
CA LEU A 148 -1.26 -3.44 -16.74
C LEU A 148 -0.72 -4.88 -16.76
N PRO A 149 -1.42 -5.82 -17.44
CA PRO A 149 -0.83 -7.12 -17.74
C PRO A 149 0.42 -6.96 -18.63
N PRO A 150 1.33 -7.94 -18.63
CA PRO A 150 2.43 -7.95 -19.60
C PRO A 150 1.88 -7.90 -21.04
N PRO A 151 2.59 -7.26 -21.97
CA PRO A 151 2.20 -7.27 -23.37
C PRO A 151 2.12 -8.72 -23.90
N PRO A 152 1.22 -8.99 -24.87
CA PRO A 152 1.08 -10.31 -25.49
C PRO A 152 2.33 -10.75 -26.24
#